data_AF-A0A496RYM4-F1
#
_entry.id   AF-A0A496RYM4-F1
#
_cell.length_a   1.000
_cell.length_b   1.000
_cell.length_c   1.000
_cell.angle_alpha   90.00
_cell.angle_beta   90.00
_cell.angle_gamma   90.00
#
_symmetry.space_group_name_H-M   'P 1'
#
loop_
_entity.id
_entity.type
_entity.pdbx_description
1 polymer ?
#
loop_
_entity_poly.entity_id
_entity_poly.type
_entity_poly.pdbx_seq_one_letter_code
_entity_poly.pdbx_strand_id
1 'polypeptide(L)'
;MKAIRDMWLIQIEITNTCFLECANCPPFIGHHKKTYFMDLETIKKAIDSLEGFRGGIGIMGRESTLHPKFAEICKLLQKKFLQRKGIFWTSGYRWKENYKWSHEYYQ
;
A
#
# COMPACT_ATOMS: atom_id res chain seq x y z
N MET A 1 -14.10 -15.76 -12.41
CA MET A 1 -13.02 -15.09 -11.65
C MET A 1 -11.68 -15.62 -12.13
N LYS A 2 -10.66 -14.78 -12.35
CA LYS A 2 -9.30 -15.27 -12.65
C LYS A 2 -8.70 -15.94 -11.41
N ALA A 3 -7.72 -16.82 -11.58
CA ALA A 3 -6.97 -17.35 -10.44
C ALA A 3 -6.13 -16.23 -9.80
N ILE A 4 -5.85 -16.32 -8.49
CA ILE A 4 -5.08 -15.30 -7.75
C ILE A 4 -3.71 -15.07 -8.39
N ARG A 5 -3.04 -16.15 -8.81
CA ARG A 5 -1.75 -16.11 -9.52
C ARG A 5 -1.78 -15.35 -10.86
N ASP A 6 -2.96 -15.22 -11.46
CA ASP A 6 -3.19 -14.56 -12.75
C ASP A 6 -3.77 -13.14 -12.57
N MET A 7 -3.84 -12.65 -11.33
CA MET A 7 -4.24 -11.27 -11.06
C MET A 7 -3.17 -10.29 -11.50
N TRP A 8 -3.59 -9.11 -11.91
CA TRP A 8 -2.68 -8.07 -12.39
C TRP A 8 -2.00 -7.30 -11.26
N LEU A 9 -2.56 -7.31 -10.04
CA LEU A 9 -2.09 -6.56 -8.88
C LEU A 9 -2.48 -7.24 -7.58
N ILE A 10 -1.57 -7.26 -6.62
CA ILE A 10 -1.83 -7.56 -5.21
C ILE A 10 -1.49 -6.31 -4.39
N GLN A 11 -2.37 -5.95 -3.44
CA GLN A 11 -2.17 -4.82 -2.55
C GLN A 11 -2.17 -5.29 -1.10
N ILE A 12 -1.15 -4.87 -0.34
CA ILE A 12 -1.01 -5.22 1.07
C ILE A 12 -1.60 -4.10 1.92
N GLU A 13 -2.61 -4.40 2.73
CA GLU A 13 -3.21 -3.42 3.65
C GLU A 13 -2.31 -3.18 4.87
N ILE A 14 -1.62 -2.04 4.92
CA ILE A 14 -0.64 -1.71 5.97
C ILE A 14 -1.25 -0.94 7.15
N THR A 15 -2.43 -0.36 6.99
CA THR A 15 -3.14 0.37 8.05
C THR A 15 -4.63 0.52 7.72
N ASN A 16 -5.47 0.45 8.75
CA ASN A 16 -6.88 0.83 8.67
C ASN A 16 -7.14 2.26 9.19
N THR A 17 -6.11 3.11 9.31
CA THR A 17 -6.25 4.50 9.79
C THR A 17 -6.42 5.46 8.63
N CYS A 18 -7.31 6.43 8.77
CA CYS A 18 -7.45 7.56 7.85
C CYS A 18 -8.01 8.78 8.59
N PHE A 19 -7.63 9.96 8.12
CA PHE A 19 -8.09 11.25 8.63
C PHE A 19 -9.39 11.72 7.96
N LEU A 20 -9.90 10.96 6.97
CA LEU A 20 -11.15 11.23 6.26
C LEU A 20 -12.21 10.18 6.59
N GLU A 21 -13.46 10.57 6.38
CA GLU A 21 -14.65 9.73 6.49
C GLU A 21 -15.49 9.84 5.21
N CYS A 22 -14.86 9.54 4.07
CA CYS A 22 -15.49 9.68 2.77
C CYS A 22 -16.78 8.85 2.70
N ALA A 23 -17.88 9.46 2.23
CA ALA A 23 -19.20 8.83 2.17
C ALA A 23 -19.22 7.49 1.43
N ASN A 24 -18.34 7.32 0.43
CA ASN A 24 -18.24 6.11 -0.38
C ASN A 24 -16.96 5.30 -0.11
N CYS A 25 -16.36 5.41 1.09
CA CYS A 25 -15.13 4.68 1.42
C CYS A 25 -15.39 3.16 1.48
N PRO A 26 -14.81 2.34 0.57
CA PRO A 26 -15.06 0.90 0.54
C PRO A 26 -14.66 0.15 1.83
N PRO A 27 -13.51 0.45 2.49
CA PRO A 27 -13.11 -0.22 3.73
C PRO A 27 -13.83 0.30 5.00
N PHE A 28 -15.11 0.64 4.89
CA PHE A 28 -16.04 0.90 5.99
C PHE A 28 -15.87 2.26 6.68
N ILE A 29 -16.93 3.06 6.58
CA ILE A 29 -17.27 4.33 7.24
C ILE A 29 -16.75 4.38 8.70
N GLY A 30 -15.49 4.75 8.98
CA GLY A 30 -14.97 5.06 10.32
C GLY A 30 -15.22 4.05 11.48
N HIS A 31 -15.80 2.87 11.24
CA HIS A 31 -16.35 2.01 12.29
C HIS A 31 -15.30 1.15 12.99
N HIS A 32 -14.06 1.19 12.51
CA HIS A 32 -12.94 0.49 13.12
C HIS A 32 -12.57 1.19 14.44
N LYS A 33 -13.11 0.70 15.55
CA LYS A 33 -12.78 1.20 16.91
C LYS A 33 -11.30 1.03 17.27
N LYS A 34 -10.64 0.05 16.66
CA LYS A 34 -9.22 -0.24 16.88
C LYS A 34 -8.47 0.01 15.58
N THR A 35 -7.69 1.09 15.58
CA THR A 35 -6.76 1.39 14.51
C THR A 35 -5.47 0.61 14.68
N TYR A 36 -4.78 0.32 13.58
CA TYR A 36 -3.48 -0.33 13.59
C TYR A 36 -2.53 0.26 12.54
N PHE A 37 -1.24 0.07 12.80
CA PHE A 37 -0.15 0.22 11.85
C PHE A 37 0.61 -1.11 11.83
N MET A 38 0.67 -1.77 10.69
CA MET A 38 1.35 -3.06 10.57
C MET A 38 2.86 -2.88 10.79
N ASP A 39 3.48 -3.75 11.58
CA ASP A 39 4.91 -3.65 11.81
C ASP A 39 5.72 -3.97 10.54
N LEU A 40 6.94 -3.43 10.47
CA LEU A 40 7.80 -3.59 9.30
C LEU A 40 8.24 -5.03 9.03
N GLU A 41 8.35 -5.86 10.07
CA GLU A 41 8.76 -7.25 9.91
C GLU A 41 7.64 -8.05 9.24
N THR A 42 6.39 -7.84 9.67
CA THR A 42 5.21 -8.44 9.06
C THR A 42 5.05 -7.97 7.61
N ILE A 43 5.23 -6.68 7.33
CA ILE A 43 5.18 -6.15 5.97
C ILE A 43 6.26 -6.80 5.11
N LYS A 44 7.50 -6.91 5.62
CA LYS A 44 8.59 -7.58 4.90
C LYS A 44 8.24 -9.03 4.58
N LYS A 45 7.72 -9.81 5.55
CA LYS A 45 7.28 -11.19 5.34
C LYS A 45 6.17 -11.29 4.28
N ALA A 46 5.23 -10.34 4.26
CA ALA A 46 4.17 -10.29 3.27
C ALA A 46 4.70 -9.97 1.86
N ILE A 47 5.70 -9.08 1.75
CA ILE A 47 6.36 -8.79 0.47
C ILE A 47 7.18 -10.02 0.01
N ASP A 48 7.86 -10.70 0.93
CA ASP A 48 8.67 -11.90 0.66
C ASP A 48 7.82 -13.07 0.19
N SER A 49 6.63 -13.26 0.73
CA SER A 49 5.72 -14.35 0.31
C SER A 49 5.17 -14.20 -1.11
N LEU A 50 5.33 -13.01 -1.72
CA LEU A 50 4.91 -12.71 -3.09
C LEU A 50 6.04 -12.89 -4.11
N GLU A 51 7.19 -13.45 -3.70
CA GLU A 51 8.25 -13.81 -4.63
C GLU A 51 7.74 -14.75 -5.74
N GLY A 52 8.09 -14.46 -6.98
CA GLY A 52 7.62 -15.20 -8.15
C GLY A 52 6.24 -14.78 -8.68
N PHE A 53 5.48 -13.93 -7.97
CA PHE A 53 4.25 -13.36 -8.53
C PHE A 53 4.59 -12.50 -9.75
N ARG A 54 3.78 -12.59 -10.82
CA ARG A 54 4.03 -11.90 -12.11
C ARG A 54 3.31 -10.55 -12.24
N GLY A 55 2.28 -10.30 -11.42
CA GLY A 55 1.55 -9.04 -11.39
C GLY A 55 2.22 -7.96 -10.54
N GLY A 56 1.62 -6.78 -10.48
CA GLY A 56 2.06 -5.69 -9.61
C GLY A 56 1.92 -6.02 -8.13
N ILE A 57 2.81 -5.47 -7.31
CA ILE A 57 2.73 -5.57 -5.85
C ILE A 57 2.79 -4.16 -5.31
N GLY A 58 1.77 -3.79 -4.54
CA GLY A 58 1.64 -2.47 -3.94
C GLY A 58 1.20 -2.57 -2.49
N ILE A 59 1.06 -1.40 -1.88
CA ILE A 59 0.47 -1.25 -0.55
C ILE A 59 -0.82 -0.46 -0.65
N MET A 60 -1.70 -0.71 0.31
CA MET A 60 -2.94 0.03 0.48
C MET A 60 -3.24 0.18 1.96
N GLY A 61 -4.31 0.89 2.24
CA GLY A 61 -4.84 1.17 3.56
C GLY A 61 -5.98 2.16 3.41
N ARG A 62 -6.60 2.58 4.52
CA ARG A 62 -7.54 3.71 4.41
C ARG A 62 -6.80 4.97 3.97
N GLU A 63 -5.70 5.32 4.64
CA GLU A 63 -4.71 6.28 4.12
C GLU A 63 -3.30 5.73 4.36
N SER A 64 -2.69 5.16 3.31
CA SER A 64 -1.39 4.49 3.38
C SER A 64 -0.27 5.41 3.86
N THR A 65 -0.34 6.70 3.51
CA THR A 65 0.73 7.67 3.84
C THR A 65 0.76 8.07 5.31
N LEU A 66 -0.27 7.74 6.09
CA LEU A 66 -0.27 7.94 7.55
C LEU A 66 0.60 6.93 8.30
N HIS A 67 1.03 5.85 7.65
CA HIS A 67 1.87 4.86 8.31
C HIS A 67 3.17 5.50 8.81
N PRO A 68 3.54 5.38 10.11
CA PRO A 68 4.75 6.02 10.64
C PRO A 68 6.04 5.62 9.92
N LYS A 69 6.00 4.44 9.29
CA LYS A 69 7.09 3.83 8.53
C LYS A 69 6.89 3.81 7.01
N PHE A 70 6.00 4.66 6.48
CA PHE A 70 5.63 4.68 5.06
C PHE A 70 6.84 4.71 4.11
N ALA A 71 7.79 5.61 4.34
CA ALA A 71 9.00 5.73 3.50
C ALA A 71 9.87 4.46 3.54
N GLU A 72 9.95 3.77 4.69
CA GLU A 72 10.70 2.52 4.84
C GLU A 72 10.00 1.39 4.08
N ILE A 73 8.67 1.35 4.10
CA ILE A 73 7.86 0.38 3.33
C ILE A 73 8.05 0.58 1.83
N CYS A 74 7.98 1.82 1.33
CA CYS A 74 8.21 2.11 -0.09
C CYS A 74 9.60 1.64 -0.56
N LYS A 75 10.64 1.82 0.28
CA LYS A 75 11.99 1.31 0.00
C LYS A 75 12.04 -0.23 -0.06
N LEU A 76 11.31 -0.92 0.82
CA LEU A 76 11.23 -2.39 0.80
C LEU A 76 10.61 -2.90 -0.50
N LEU A 77 9.53 -2.27 -0.96
CA LEU A 77 8.88 -2.59 -2.24
C LEU A 77 9.83 -2.35 -3.42
N GLN A 78 10.48 -1.19 -3.45
CA GLN A 78 11.43 -0.83 -4.53
C GLN A 78 12.60 -1.79 -4.64
N LYS A 79 13.17 -2.20 -3.51
CA LYS A 79 14.29 -3.14 -3.48
C LYS A 79 13.93 -4.49 -4.10
N LYS A 80 12.67 -4.93 -3.96
CA LYS A 80 12.22 -6.26 -4.41
C LYS A 80 11.58 -6.25 -5.79
N PHE A 81 10.87 -5.18 -6.14
CA PHE A 81 10.05 -5.12 -7.35
C PHE A 81 10.32 -3.81 -8.09
N LEU A 82 11.43 -3.77 -8.83
CA LEU A 82 11.95 -2.56 -9.48
C LEU A 82 11.06 -1.97 -10.59
N GLN A 83 10.03 -2.67 -11.08
CA GLN A 83 9.34 -2.29 -12.33
C GLN A 83 7.84 -2.58 -12.40
N ARG A 84 7.03 -2.36 -11.35
CA ARG A 84 5.58 -2.62 -11.46
C ARG A 84 4.67 -1.49 -10.99
N LYS A 85 3.62 -1.30 -11.79
CA LYS A 85 2.55 -0.32 -11.61
C LYS A 85 1.81 -0.52 -10.29
N GLY A 86 1.48 0.58 -9.61
CA GLY A 86 0.58 0.60 -8.45
C GLY A 86 1.26 0.50 -7.07
N ILE A 87 2.22 1.38 -6.78
CA ILE A 87 3.01 1.36 -5.52
C ILE A 87 2.11 1.57 -4.30
N PHE A 88 1.25 2.60 -4.32
CA PHE A 88 0.33 2.87 -3.21
C PHE A 88 -0.87 3.70 -3.65
N TRP A 89 -1.91 3.69 -2.82
CA TRP A 89 -3.11 4.52 -2.97
C TRP A 89 -3.20 5.52 -1.81
N THR A 90 -3.59 6.77 -2.12
CA THR A 90 -3.67 7.88 -1.16
C THR A 90 -4.79 8.83 -1.56
N SER A 91 -5.34 9.57 -0.59
CA SER A 91 -6.21 10.72 -0.83
C SER A 91 -5.43 11.99 -1.22
N GLY A 92 -4.11 11.89 -1.37
CA GLY A 92 -3.22 13.04 -1.59
C GLY A 92 -2.70 13.68 -0.29
N TYR A 93 -2.87 13.02 0.85
CA TYR A 93 -2.35 13.51 2.12
C TYR A 93 -0.84 13.70 2.05
N ARG A 94 -0.39 14.93 2.36
CA ARG A 94 1.02 15.35 2.25
C ARG A 94 1.64 14.98 0.91
N TRP A 95 0.90 15.16 -0.19
CA TRP A 95 1.38 14.81 -1.53
C TRP A 95 2.76 15.39 -1.84
N LYS A 96 3.04 16.65 -1.47
CA LYS A 96 4.36 17.30 -1.65
C LYS A 96 5.52 16.54 -0.99
N GLU A 97 5.28 15.75 0.05
CA GLU A 97 6.30 14.95 0.73
C GLU A 97 6.40 13.53 0.13
N ASN A 98 5.26 13.02 -0.34
CA ASN A 98 5.08 11.62 -0.71
C ASN A 98 5.08 11.34 -2.22
N TYR A 99 4.94 12.37 -3.07
CA TYR A 99 4.85 12.21 -4.52
C TYR A 99 6.05 11.48 -5.12
N LYS A 100 7.24 11.63 -4.52
CA LYS A 100 8.48 10.95 -4.94
C LYS A 100 8.40 9.42 -4.89
N TRP A 101 7.47 8.89 -4.09
CA TRP A 101 7.20 7.46 -3.99
C TRP A 101 6.19 6.98 -5.02
N SER A 102 5.52 7.90 -5.72
CA SER A 102 4.47 7.57 -6.69
C SER A 102 5.05 7.08 -8.01
N HIS A 103 4.22 6.38 -8.78
CA HIS A 103 4.62 5.78 -10.06
C HIS A 103 5.05 6.83 -11.12
N GLU A 104 4.56 8.07 -11.03
CA GLU A 104 4.88 9.13 -12.01
C GLU A 104 6.36 9.55 -12.00
N TYR A 105 7.10 9.26 -10.92
CA TYR A 105 8.53 9.58 -10.80
C TYR A 105 9.49 8.48 -11.26
N TYR A 106 8.96 7.35 -11.75
CA TYR A 106 9.76 6.19 -12.17
C TYR A 106 9.69 5.95 -13.69
N GLN A 107 9.30 6.96 -14.47
CA GLN A 107 9.52 7.04 -15.92
C GLN A 107 10.85 7.73 -16.22
#